data_AF-A0AAU4G2I5-F1
#
_entry.id   AF-A0AAU4G2I5-F1
#
_cell.length_a   1.000
_cell.length_b   1.000
_cell.length_c   1.000
_cell.angle_alpha   90.00
_cell.angle_beta   90.00
_cell.angle_gamma   90.00
#
_symmetry.space_group_name_H-M   'P 1'
#
loop_
_entity.id
_entity.type
_entity.pdbx_description
1 polymer ?
#
loop_
_entity_poly.entity_id
_entity_poly.type
_entity_poly.pdbx_seq_one_letter_code
_entity_poly.pdbx_strand_id
1 'polypeptide(L)'
;MFDLLVLVGRLLADVGQRRNQTQGATLRQPTRRAVVLGSLRGAGAIAAATVLAGAAPALASVPSTPPARLPDPPQDVTHATPLLVQRVNNLFRDKTARNVDGFLSHFSQNPLYYTDATLGWYVPSWTALKATFAQYMPTWPDTARSYATRIIGDENSAIVEFVDSPELFGHEIRAIAAVDFRNGLIVREVDYWDGRHFGIAAVNALRTPDAQFPTTYGEEYLAECSSPALRQVLDRLRAALAAGDTTGLFAEDAIFEDLALHTEFAGALAINAYVSRAYTRLPYGVGTTVRRTLGSGRGGGYEWIGNGFSSSHGIIAIELDAAGRITRFTAAWDASRLDATAVTTLLADTLEH
;
A
#
# COMPACT_ATOMS: atom_id res chain seq x y z
N MET A 1 21.38 8.40 1.44
CA MET A 1 20.05 7.78 1.67
C MET A 1 19.46 7.22 0.39
N PHE A 2 19.46 7.98 -0.72
CA PHE A 2 19.05 7.48 -2.05
C PHE A 2 19.82 6.23 -2.53
N ASP A 3 21.15 6.24 -2.45
CA ASP A 3 21.98 5.06 -2.81
C ASP A 3 21.71 3.83 -1.92
N LEU A 4 21.19 4.06 -0.71
CA LEU A 4 20.87 3.01 0.24
C LEU A 4 19.51 2.36 -0.09
N LEU A 5 18.49 3.17 -0.44
CA LEU A 5 17.19 2.67 -0.92
C LEU A 5 17.32 1.90 -2.25
N VAL A 6 18.22 2.32 -3.15
CA VAL A 6 18.52 1.57 -4.39
C VAL A 6 19.15 0.20 -4.11
N LEU A 7 19.98 0.10 -3.06
CA LEU A 7 20.57 -1.17 -2.63
C LEU A 7 19.50 -2.11 -2.04
N VAL A 8 18.47 -1.58 -1.37
CA VAL A 8 17.33 -2.33 -0.80
C VAL A 8 16.45 -2.96 -1.86
N GLY A 9 16.05 -2.17 -2.87
CA GLY A 9 15.22 -2.69 -3.95
C GLY A 9 15.85 -3.93 -4.60
N ARG A 10 17.18 -3.94 -4.70
CA ARG A 10 17.94 -5.10 -5.19
C ARG A 10 18.00 -6.26 -4.20
N LEU A 11 18.19 -6.00 -2.89
CA LEU A 11 18.27 -7.05 -1.88
C LEU A 11 16.92 -7.74 -1.63
N LEU A 12 15.81 -7.00 -1.66
CA LEU A 12 14.46 -7.55 -1.48
C LEU A 12 14.00 -8.37 -2.68
N ALA A 13 14.34 -7.94 -3.91
CA ALA A 13 14.09 -8.72 -5.12
C ALA A 13 14.79 -10.09 -5.08
N ASP A 14 16.04 -10.15 -4.59
CA ASP A 14 16.82 -11.39 -4.49
C ASP A 14 16.28 -12.38 -3.43
N VAL A 15 15.72 -11.88 -2.32
CA VAL A 15 15.16 -12.74 -1.25
C VAL A 15 13.82 -13.36 -1.68
N GLY A 16 12.98 -12.62 -2.42
CA GLY A 16 11.73 -13.14 -2.98
C GLY A 16 11.94 -14.26 -4.01
N GLN A 17 13.06 -14.25 -4.72
CA GLN A 17 13.34 -15.16 -5.83
C GLN A 17 13.57 -16.63 -5.41
N ARG A 18 14.01 -16.88 -4.16
CA ARG A 18 14.39 -18.25 -3.72
C ARG A 18 13.22 -19.17 -3.35
N ARG A 19 11.97 -18.68 -3.32
CA ARG A 19 10.79 -19.48 -2.90
C ARG A 19 9.86 -19.94 -4.04
N ASN A 20 9.90 -19.33 -5.22
CA ASN A 20 8.96 -19.61 -6.31
C ASN A 20 9.44 -20.62 -7.38
N GLN A 21 10.57 -21.32 -7.16
CA GLN A 21 11.10 -22.32 -8.12
C GLN A 21 10.73 -23.78 -7.81
N THR A 22 9.78 -24.07 -6.92
CA THR A 22 9.33 -25.45 -6.65
C THR A 22 7.81 -25.56 -6.63
N GLN A 23 7.18 -25.58 -7.81
CA GLN A 23 5.97 -26.37 -8.08
C GLN A 23 5.59 -26.32 -9.56
N GLY A 24 5.77 -27.44 -10.24
CA GLY A 24 5.40 -27.64 -11.63
C GLY A 24 5.65 -29.08 -12.04
N ALA A 25 4.88 -30.03 -11.52
CA ALA A 25 4.83 -31.40 -12.04
C ALA A 25 3.41 -31.97 -11.95
N THR A 26 2.88 -32.31 -13.10
CA THR A 26 1.58 -32.92 -13.39
C THR A 26 1.44 -34.33 -12.80
N LEU A 27 0.23 -34.64 -12.30
CA LEU A 27 -0.18 -35.98 -11.88
C LEU A 27 -0.11 -37.00 -13.03
N ARG A 28 0.62 -38.12 -12.82
CA ARG A 28 0.31 -39.48 -13.29
C ARG A 28 1.18 -40.50 -12.55
N GLN A 29 0.58 -41.61 -12.09
CA GLN A 29 1.23 -42.83 -11.56
C GLN A 29 0.59 -44.05 -12.27
N PRO A 30 1.13 -45.30 -12.20
CA PRO A 30 2.45 -45.75 -11.71
C PRO A 30 3.16 -46.76 -12.65
N THR A 31 4.47 -46.97 -12.49
CA THR A 31 5.11 -48.30 -12.65
C THR A 31 6.43 -48.38 -11.91
N ARG A 32 6.68 -49.54 -11.29
CA ARG A 32 7.84 -49.91 -10.45
C ARG A 32 9.14 -50.04 -11.27
N ARG A 33 10.27 -49.59 -10.72
CA ARG A 33 11.55 -50.34 -10.59
C ARG A 33 12.57 -49.56 -9.76
N ALA A 34 13.33 -50.29 -8.94
CA ALA A 34 14.37 -49.79 -8.05
C ALA A 34 15.74 -49.74 -8.73
N VAL A 35 16.60 -48.75 -8.41
CA VAL A 35 18.09 -48.81 -8.43
C VAL A 35 18.68 -47.73 -7.49
N VAL A 36 19.48 -48.21 -6.53
CA VAL A 36 20.78 -47.78 -5.95
C VAL A 36 21.21 -46.30 -5.83
N LEU A 37 21.80 -46.04 -4.65
CA LEU A 37 22.68 -44.96 -4.17
C LEU A 37 23.45 -44.12 -5.22
N GLY A 38 23.53 -42.82 -4.94
CA GLY A 38 24.60 -41.92 -5.41
C GLY A 38 24.70 -40.67 -4.52
N SER A 39 25.73 -40.62 -3.68
CA SER A 39 26.13 -39.46 -2.90
C SER A 39 26.71 -38.37 -3.80
N LEU A 40 26.36 -37.11 -3.56
CA LEU A 40 27.16 -35.96 -4.02
C LEU A 40 27.02 -34.79 -3.03
N ARG A 41 28.12 -34.56 -2.32
CA ARG A 41 28.47 -33.33 -1.63
C ARG A 41 28.61 -32.22 -2.66
N GLY A 42 28.03 -31.06 -2.40
CA GLY A 42 28.22 -29.85 -3.19
C GLY A 42 28.12 -28.63 -2.29
N ALA A 43 29.23 -28.27 -1.65
CA ALA A 43 29.40 -27.01 -0.96
C ALA A 43 29.48 -25.89 -2.02
N GLY A 44 28.43 -25.07 -2.10
CA GLY A 44 28.42 -23.85 -2.91
C GLY A 44 28.91 -22.68 -2.09
N ALA A 45 30.11 -22.21 -2.40
CA ALA A 45 30.71 -21.01 -1.82
C ALA A 45 29.86 -19.76 -2.11
N ILE A 46 29.60 -18.96 -1.08
CA ILE A 46 29.00 -17.63 -1.22
C ILE A 46 30.15 -16.69 -1.61
N ALA A 47 30.13 -16.21 -2.85
CA ALA A 47 31.02 -15.14 -3.29
C ALA A 47 30.54 -13.81 -2.67
N ALA A 48 31.27 -13.32 -1.67
CA ALA A 48 31.07 -12.00 -1.10
C ALA A 48 31.60 -10.95 -2.08
N ALA A 49 30.70 -10.13 -2.63
CA ALA A 49 31.08 -8.93 -3.37
C ALA A 49 31.44 -7.83 -2.36
N THR A 50 32.74 -7.62 -2.13
CA THR A 50 33.28 -6.46 -1.44
C THR A 50 33.12 -5.23 -2.33
N VAL A 51 32.19 -4.33 -1.99
CA VAL A 51 32.11 -2.99 -2.58
C VAL A 51 32.92 -2.04 -1.69
N LEU A 52 33.91 -1.39 -2.30
CA LEU A 52 34.71 -0.33 -1.70
C LEU A 52 33.83 0.90 -1.44
N ALA A 53 33.54 1.18 -0.16
CA ALA A 53 32.90 2.43 0.25
C ALA A 53 33.94 3.56 0.30
N GLY A 54 33.78 4.56 -0.58
CA GLY A 54 34.49 5.83 -0.46
C GLY A 54 33.86 6.65 0.66
N ALA A 55 34.64 6.97 1.70
CA ALA A 55 34.19 7.81 2.80
C ALA A 55 34.10 9.28 2.35
N ALA A 56 32.90 9.85 2.39
CA ALA A 56 32.71 11.31 2.33
C ALA A 56 33.06 11.93 3.69
N PRO A 57 33.67 13.12 3.74
CA PRO A 57 34.00 13.78 5.00
C PRO A 57 32.71 14.20 5.72
N ALA A 58 32.55 13.74 6.96
CA ALA A 58 31.47 14.17 7.83
C ALA A 58 31.72 15.64 8.25
N LEU A 59 30.87 16.56 7.79
CA LEU A 59 30.79 17.89 8.37
C LEU A 59 30.26 17.73 9.80
N ALA A 60 31.04 18.20 10.77
CA ALA A 60 30.66 18.20 12.18
C ALA A 60 29.35 18.99 12.35
N SER A 61 28.28 18.29 12.72
CA SER A 61 27.00 18.90 13.07
C SER A 61 27.14 19.63 14.41
N VAL A 62 26.79 20.91 14.42
CA VAL A 62 26.64 21.69 15.65
C VAL A 62 25.50 21.08 16.46
N PRO A 63 25.66 20.81 17.77
CA PRO A 63 24.58 20.31 18.60
C PRO A 63 23.48 21.38 18.69
N SER A 64 22.41 21.20 17.92
CA SER A 64 21.16 21.93 18.05
C SER A 64 20.29 21.23 19.10
N THR A 65 19.68 22.02 19.98
CA THR A 65 18.60 21.54 20.86
C THR A 65 17.55 20.86 19.97
N PRO A 66 17.11 19.63 20.29
CA PRO A 66 16.09 18.95 19.50
C PRO A 66 14.85 19.85 19.41
N PRO A 67 14.35 20.17 18.19
CA PRO A 67 13.13 20.94 18.07
C PRO A 67 12.01 20.24 18.82
N ALA A 68 11.17 21.02 19.51
CA ALA A 68 10.01 20.48 20.20
C ALA A 68 9.13 19.70 19.20
N ARG A 69 8.78 18.46 19.55
CA ARG A 69 7.94 17.61 18.70
C ARG A 69 6.58 18.29 18.51
N LEU A 70 6.25 18.65 17.27
CA LEU A 70 4.92 19.14 16.94
C LEU A 70 3.87 18.07 17.24
N PRO A 71 2.65 18.42 17.67
CA PRO A 71 1.57 17.43 17.74
C PRO A 71 1.28 16.86 16.34
N ASP A 72 0.75 15.64 16.27
CA ASP A 72 0.17 15.14 15.02
C ASP A 72 -1.10 15.97 14.70
N PRO A 73 -1.44 16.15 13.41
CA PRO A 73 -2.70 16.78 13.04
C PRO A 73 -3.89 15.95 13.56
N PRO A 74 -5.10 16.54 13.65
CA PRO A 74 -6.30 15.80 14.01
C PRO A 74 -6.50 14.58 13.10
N GLN A 75 -6.81 13.45 13.72
CA GLN A 75 -7.09 12.19 13.04
C GLN A 75 -8.60 11.99 12.93
N ASP A 76 -9.09 11.64 11.74
CA ASP A 76 -10.48 11.23 11.56
C ASP A 76 -10.63 9.73 11.85
N VAL A 77 -11.40 9.42 12.90
CA VAL A 77 -11.67 8.06 13.36
C VAL A 77 -13.15 7.76 13.42
N THR A 78 -13.98 8.60 12.81
CA THR A 78 -15.43 8.55 12.98
C THR A 78 -16.02 7.23 12.48
N HIS A 79 -15.39 6.54 11.52
CA HIS A 79 -15.82 5.23 10.96
C HIS A 79 -14.96 4.03 11.39
N ALA A 80 -14.15 4.19 12.46
CA ALA A 80 -13.39 3.10 13.06
C ALA A 80 -13.97 2.63 14.40
N THR A 81 -13.66 1.40 14.80
CA THR A 81 -13.90 0.94 16.18
C THR A 81 -12.83 1.50 17.12
N PRO A 82 -13.16 1.78 18.41
CA PRO A 82 -12.17 2.32 19.35
C PRO A 82 -10.93 1.45 19.53
N LEU A 83 -11.08 0.13 19.47
CA LEU A 83 -9.96 -0.81 19.60
C LEU A 83 -9.05 -0.79 18.36
N LEU A 84 -9.60 -0.66 17.16
CA LEU A 84 -8.80 -0.45 15.95
C LEU A 84 -7.97 0.84 16.06
N VAL A 85 -8.61 1.95 16.45
CA VAL A 85 -7.94 3.25 16.63
C VAL A 85 -6.77 3.14 17.60
N GLN A 86 -6.98 2.48 18.74
CA GLN A 86 -5.90 2.25 19.72
C GLN A 86 -4.73 1.47 19.12
N ARG A 87 -5.00 0.40 18.36
CA ARG A 87 -3.95 -0.43 17.74
C ARG A 87 -3.14 0.35 16.71
N VAL A 88 -3.82 1.06 15.81
CA VAL A 88 -3.17 1.88 14.78
C VAL A 88 -2.34 2.99 15.42
N ASN A 89 -2.85 3.68 16.44
CA ASN A 89 -2.08 4.72 17.13
C ASN A 89 -0.85 4.17 17.86
N ASN A 90 -0.92 2.95 18.41
CA ASN A 90 0.26 2.29 18.98
C ASN A 90 1.29 1.91 17.91
N LEU A 91 0.84 1.38 16.77
CA LEU A 91 1.70 1.07 15.61
C LEU A 91 2.51 2.29 15.18
N PHE A 92 1.83 3.41 14.91
CA PHE A 92 2.48 4.65 14.45
C PHE A 92 3.32 5.31 15.54
N ARG A 93 2.93 5.22 16.81
CA ARG A 93 3.78 5.65 17.94
C ARG A 93 5.11 4.90 17.91
N ASP A 94 5.07 3.57 17.78
CA ASP A 94 6.28 2.75 17.82
C ASP A 94 7.14 2.93 16.56
N LYS A 95 6.52 3.10 15.38
CA LYS A 95 7.19 3.47 14.12
C LYS A 95 7.93 4.80 14.26
N THR A 96 7.24 5.84 14.73
CA THR A 96 7.78 7.18 14.97
C THR A 96 8.81 7.23 16.10
N ALA A 97 8.74 6.33 17.07
CA ALA A 97 9.76 6.19 18.12
C ALA A 97 11.02 5.46 17.64
N ARG A 98 11.07 4.98 16.39
CA ARG A 98 12.12 4.11 15.85
C ARG A 98 12.31 2.83 16.67
N ASN A 99 11.26 2.39 17.35
CA ASN A 99 11.27 1.19 18.17
C ASN A 99 10.95 -0.02 17.28
N VAL A 100 11.99 -0.62 16.69
CA VAL A 100 11.84 -1.77 15.78
C VAL A 100 11.05 -2.90 16.43
N ASP A 101 11.39 -3.30 17.66
CA ASP A 101 10.71 -4.41 18.33
C ASP A 101 9.25 -4.05 18.70
N GLY A 102 9.01 -2.81 19.13
CA GLY A 102 7.65 -2.30 19.37
C GLY A 102 6.80 -2.29 18.10
N PHE A 103 7.33 -1.75 17.00
CA PHE A 103 6.66 -1.70 15.70
C PHE A 103 6.35 -3.11 15.19
N LEU A 104 7.33 -4.02 15.21
CA LEU A 104 7.15 -5.40 14.76
C LEU A 104 6.26 -6.24 15.69
N SER A 105 5.97 -5.78 16.92
CA SER A 105 5.05 -6.46 17.85
C SER A 105 3.58 -6.39 17.40
N HIS A 106 3.23 -5.46 16.51
CA HIS A 106 1.89 -5.33 15.95
C HIS A 106 1.62 -6.30 14.80
N PHE A 107 2.66 -6.96 14.28
CA PHE A 107 2.58 -7.89 13.17
C PHE A 107 2.59 -9.33 13.63
N SER A 108 1.80 -10.16 12.98
CA SER A 108 1.82 -11.60 13.15
C SER A 108 3.16 -12.17 12.71
N GLN A 109 3.73 -13.10 13.48
CA GLN A 109 4.96 -13.77 13.06
C GLN A 109 4.72 -14.79 11.94
N ASN A 110 3.51 -15.35 11.87
CA ASN A 110 3.10 -16.29 10.83
C ASN A 110 1.56 -16.45 10.80
N PRO A 111 0.88 -16.13 9.68
CA PRO A 111 1.40 -15.56 8.44
C PRO A 111 1.64 -14.05 8.55
N LEU A 112 2.47 -13.49 7.66
CA LEU A 112 2.60 -12.05 7.41
C LEU A 112 2.91 -11.78 5.94
N TYR A 113 2.19 -10.84 5.34
CA TYR A 113 2.40 -10.34 3.99
C TYR A 113 2.44 -8.81 3.98
N TYR A 114 3.62 -8.21 3.84
CA TYR A 114 3.74 -6.76 3.70
C TYR A 114 4.09 -6.42 2.24
N THR A 115 3.42 -5.42 1.68
CA THR A 115 3.69 -4.97 0.31
C THR A 115 3.70 -3.46 0.21
N ASP A 116 4.75 -2.88 -0.38
CA ASP A 116 4.63 -1.54 -0.99
C ASP A 116 4.13 -1.73 -2.42
N ALA A 117 2.88 -1.38 -2.69
CA ALA A 117 2.26 -1.60 -3.98
C ALA A 117 2.88 -0.70 -5.05
N THR A 118 3.25 0.53 -4.73
CA THR A 118 3.83 1.50 -5.68
C THR A 118 5.18 1.02 -6.23
N LEU A 119 6.04 0.50 -5.35
CA LEU A 119 7.38 0.00 -5.68
C LEU A 119 7.39 -1.48 -6.05
N GLY A 120 6.36 -2.24 -5.70
CA GLY A 120 6.31 -3.69 -5.89
C GLY A 120 7.24 -4.44 -4.94
N TRP A 121 7.48 -3.90 -3.75
CA TRP A 121 8.29 -4.55 -2.72
C TRP A 121 7.43 -5.51 -1.92
N TYR A 122 7.54 -6.81 -2.21
CA TYR A 122 6.80 -7.86 -1.54
C TYR A 122 7.66 -8.54 -0.46
N VAL A 123 7.21 -8.48 0.79
CA VAL A 123 7.93 -9.00 1.97
C VAL A 123 7.06 -10.07 2.66
N PRO A 124 7.24 -11.37 2.31
CA PRO A 124 6.30 -12.43 2.68
C PRO A 124 6.57 -13.07 4.05
N SER A 125 7.22 -12.35 4.97
CA SER A 125 7.44 -12.87 6.33
C SER A 125 7.81 -11.78 7.33
N TRP A 126 7.47 -12.04 8.59
CA TRP A 126 7.87 -11.21 9.72
C TRP A 126 9.38 -11.04 9.85
N THR A 127 10.15 -12.12 9.67
CA THR A 127 11.62 -12.06 9.76
C THR A 127 12.23 -11.14 8.71
N ALA A 128 11.75 -11.22 7.47
CA ALA A 128 12.22 -10.34 6.40
C ALA A 128 11.82 -8.88 6.68
N LEU A 129 10.58 -8.65 7.12
CA LEU A 129 10.11 -7.32 7.49
C LEU A 129 10.95 -6.72 8.61
N LYS A 130 11.19 -7.49 9.68
CA LYS A 130 12.04 -7.07 10.80
C LYS A 130 13.45 -6.76 10.34
N ALA A 131 14.05 -7.57 9.48
CA ALA A 131 15.40 -7.33 8.97
C ALA A 131 15.49 -5.99 8.22
N THR A 132 14.50 -5.68 7.38
CA THR A 132 14.40 -4.40 6.69
C THR A 132 14.32 -3.25 7.69
N PHE A 133 13.36 -3.26 8.62
CA PHE A 133 13.19 -2.16 9.55
C PHE A 133 14.32 -2.03 10.58
N ALA A 134 14.94 -3.13 11.01
CA ALA A 134 16.12 -3.11 11.86
C ALA A 134 17.33 -2.42 11.19
N GLN A 135 17.41 -2.48 9.86
CA GLN A 135 18.44 -1.78 9.09
C GLN A 135 18.15 -0.28 8.98
N TYR A 136 16.89 0.12 8.76
CA TYR A 136 16.54 1.50 8.41
C TYR A 136 16.09 2.36 9.59
N MET A 137 15.19 1.87 10.45
CA MET A 137 14.59 2.69 11.52
C MET A 137 15.63 3.37 12.42
N PRO A 138 16.74 2.72 12.81
CA PRO A 138 17.74 3.37 13.66
C PRO A 138 18.46 4.56 13.00
N THR A 139 18.41 4.67 11.67
CA THR A 139 19.07 5.74 10.91
C THR A 139 18.19 6.96 10.67
N TRP A 140 16.89 6.86 10.95
CA TRP A 140 15.96 7.97 10.80
C TRP A 140 16.26 9.05 11.85
N PRO A 141 16.21 10.34 11.51
CA PRO A 141 16.44 11.41 12.47
C PRO A 141 15.28 11.50 13.48
N ASP A 142 15.52 12.16 14.61
CA ASP A 142 14.52 12.33 15.69
C ASP A 142 13.27 13.09 15.24
N THR A 143 13.39 13.86 14.15
CA THR A 143 12.32 14.62 13.52
C THR A 143 11.47 13.80 12.56
N ALA A 144 11.86 12.56 12.25
CA ALA A 144 11.10 11.66 11.38
C ALA A 144 9.80 11.20 12.05
N ARG A 145 8.70 11.26 11.30
CA ARG A 145 7.36 10.94 11.83
C ARG A 145 6.52 10.18 10.83
N SER A 146 5.72 9.28 11.37
CA SER A 146 4.71 8.51 10.68
C SER A 146 3.44 8.54 11.51
N TYR A 147 2.33 9.01 10.95
CA TYR A 147 1.07 9.15 11.67
C TYR A 147 -0.14 8.93 10.76
N ALA A 148 -1.17 8.28 11.31
CA ALA A 148 -2.44 8.09 10.61
C ALA A 148 -3.28 9.37 10.64
N THR A 149 -3.80 9.77 9.48
CA THR A 149 -4.72 10.90 9.30
C THR A 149 -6.18 10.45 9.30
N ARG A 150 -6.45 9.22 8.84
CA ARG A 150 -7.80 8.65 8.80
C ARG A 150 -7.76 7.14 9.04
N ILE A 151 -8.72 6.63 9.81
CA ILE A 151 -8.87 5.20 10.09
C ILE A 151 -10.32 4.79 9.80
N ILE A 152 -10.50 3.78 8.95
CA ILE A 152 -11.81 3.26 8.55
C ILE A 152 -11.83 1.74 8.70
N GLY A 153 -12.82 1.18 9.41
CA GLY A 153 -12.99 -0.27 9.52
C GLY A 153 -13.09 -0.78 10.95
N ASP A 154 -12.67 -2.02 11.16
CA ASP A 154 -12.74 -2.70 12.47
C ASP A 154 -11.54 -3.65 12.71
N GLU A 155 -11.64 -4.46 13.75
CA GLU A 155 -10.61 -5.38 14.21
C GLU A 155 -10.35 -6.58 13.27
N ASN A 156 -11.09 -6.72 12.16
CA ASN A 156 -10.88 -7.77 11.15
C ASN A 156 -10.10 -7.23 9.95
N SER A 157 -10.46 -6.04 9.46
CA SER A 157 -9.77 -5.36 8.37
C SER A 157 -10.05 -3.86 8.39
N ALA A 158 -9.10 -3.08 7.90
CA ALA A 158 -9.16 -1.63 7.91
C ALA A 158 -8.51 -1.03 6.66
N ILE A 159 -8.92 0.20 6.38
CA ILE A 159 -8.16 1.14 5.57
C ILE A 159 -7.58 2.19 6.50
N VAL A 160 -6.28 2.46 6.35
CA VAL A 160 -5.56 3.45 7.14
C VAL A 160 -4.89 4.44 6.20
N GLU A 161 -5.31 5.70 6.24
CA GLU A 161 -4.59 6.77 5.57
C GLU A 161 -3.55 7.34 6.52
N PHE A 162 -2.34 7.53 6.05
CA PHE A 162 -1.25 8.02 6.87
C PHE A 162 -0.24 8.83 6.08
N VAL A 163 0.56 9.58 6.82
CA VAL A 163 1.64 10.41 6.30
C VAL A 163 2.95 9.93 6.90
N ASP A 164 3.92 9.66 6.03
CA ASP A 164 5.33 9.53 6.37
C ASP A 164 6.04 10.83 6.02
N SER A 165 6.72 11.44 7.00
CA SER A 165 7.39 12.71 6.83
C SER A 165 8.60 12.61 5.89
N PRO A 166 9.04 13.71 5.25
CA PRO A 166 10.20 13.70 4.36
C PRO A 166 11.47 13.11 4.96
N GLU A 167 11.64 13.20 6.28
CA GLU A 167 12.81 12.69 6.96
C GLU A 167 12.92 11.15 7.00
N LEU A 168 11.82 10.43 6.75
CA LEU A 168 11.82 8.96 6.67
C LEU A 168 12.40 8.47 5.34
N PHE A 169 11.98 9.09 4.22
CA PHE A 169 12.21 8.56 2.87
C PHE A 169 12.80 9.58 1.88
N GLY A 170 13.09 10.80 2.32
CA GLY A 170 13.57 11.92 1.51
C GLY A 170 12.45 12.78 0.91
N HIS A 171 11.21 12.29 0.94
CA HIS A 171 10.00 12.94 0.45
C HIS A 171 8.83 12.57 1.35
N GLU A 172 7.83 13.45 1.45
CA GLU A 172 6.57 13.11 2.11
C GLU A 172 5.88 11.99 1.32
N ILE A 173 5.38 10.97 2.01
CA ILE A 173 4.49 9.96 1.44
C ILE A 173 3.12 10.13 2.08
N ARG A 174 2.11 10.30 1.25
CA ARG A 174 0.69 10.19 1.65
C ARG A 174 0.18 8.86 1.13
N ALA A 175 0.00 7.91 2.05
CA ALA A 175 -0.32 6.55 1.71
C ALA A 175 -1.71 6.17 2.23
N ILE A 176 -2.32 5.22 1.51
CA ILE A 176 -3.47 4.47 1.98
C ILE A 176 -3.03 3.01 2.12
N ALA A 177 -3.10 2.48 3.34
CA ALA A 177 -2.84 1.08 3.63
C ALA A 177 -4.13 0.26 3.66
N ALA A 178 -4.13 -0.89 2.98
CA ALA A 178 -5.06 -1.98 3.21
C ALA A 178 -4.50 -2.92 4.29
N VAL A 179 -5.19 -3.04 5.43
CA VAL A 179 -4.69 -3.80 6.60
C VAL A 179 -5.66 -4.92 6.98
N ASP A 180 -5.16 -6.14 7.09
CA ASP A 180 -5.90 -7.30 7.60
C ASP A 180 -5.37 -7.75 8.95
N PHE A 181 -6.29 -8.11 9.84
CA PHE A 181 -5.97 -8.53 11.19
C PHE A 181 -6.36 -9.99 11.46
N ARG A 182 -5.60 -10.64 12.32
CA ARG A 182 -5.97 -11.92 12.95
C ARG A 182 -5.51 -11.90 14.40
N ASN A 183 -6.43 -12.18 15.32
CA ASN A 183 -6.15 -12.15 16.76
C ASN A 183 -5.52 -10.83 17.24
N GLY A 184 -5.91 -9.72 16.59
CA GLY A 184 -5.40 -8.39 16.89
C GLY A 184 -4.01 -8.05 16.37
N LEU A 185 -3.40 -8.93 15.57
CA LEU A 185 -2.12 -8.69 14.89
C LEU A 185 -2.34 -8.51 13.39
N ILE A 186 -1.53 -7.67 12.77
CA ILE A 186 -1.50 -7.46 11.32
C ILE A 186 -0.96 -8.72 10.65
N VAL A 187 -1.77 -9.33 9.78
CA VAL A 187 -1.36 -10.47 8.95
C VAL A 187 -1.10 -10.08 7.50
N ARG A 188 -1.60 -8.91 7.08
CA ARG A 188 -1.31 -8.32 5.78
C ARG A 188 -1.44 -6.80 5.83
N GLU A 189 -0.52 -6.13 5.15
CA GLU A 189 -0.50 -4.68 4.96
C GLU A 189 -0.02 -4.39 3.55
N VAL A 190 -0.76 -3.55 2.82
CA VAL A 190 -0.42 -3.12 1.47
C VAL A 190 -0.52 -1.61 1.37
N ASP A 191 0.60 -0.96 1.11
CA ASP A 191 0.72 0.50 1.03
C ASP A 191 0.58 0.99 -0.41
N TYR A 192 -0.34 1.92 -0.64
CA TYR A 192 -0.58 2.58 -1.92
C TYR A 192 -0.29 4.07 -1.82
N TRP A 193 0.53 4.60 -2.73
CA TRP A 193 0.88 6.02 -2.76
C TRP A 193 1.34 6.46 -4.17
N ASP A 194 1.41 7.78 -4.42
CA ASP A 194 1.83 8.31 -5.72
C ASP A 194 3.36 8.50 -5.82
N GLY A 195 3.99 7.74 -6.71
CA GLY A 195 5.43 7.78 -6.95
C GLY A 195 5.98 9.12 -7.43
N ARG A 196 5.14 10.01 -7.98
CA ARG A 196 5.59 11.27 -8.60
C ARG A 196 6.25 12.23 -7.62
N HIS A 197 5.94 12.14 -6.32
CA HIS A 197 6.52 13.01 -5.30
C HIS A 197 8.03 12.82 -5.14
N PHE A 198 8.55 11.66 -5.52
CA PHE A 198 9.98 11.34 -5.53
C PHE A 198 10.67 11.76 -6.84
N GLY A 199 9.88 12.03 -7.88
CA GLY A 199 10.33 12.16 -9.26
C GLY A 199 10.40 10.81 -9.98
N ILE A 200 10.07 10.82 -11.28
CA ILE A 200 9.92 9.60 -12.10
C ILE A 200 11.19 8.75 -12.13
N ALA A 201 12.36 9.37 -12.32
CA ALA A 201 13.63 8.63 -12.38
C ALA A 201 13.96 7.93 -11.06
N ALA A 202 13.67 8.60 -9.95
CA ALA A 202 13.92 8.09 -8.61
C ALA A 202 13.03 6.90 -8.27
N VAL A 203 11.71 7.03 -8.45
CA VAL A 203 10.78 5.94 -8.18
C VAL A 203 11.07 4.73 -9.08
N ASN A 204 11.40 4.95 -10.35
CA ASN A 204 11.77 3.87 -11.27
C ASN A 204 13.08 3.16 -10.88
N ALA A 205 14.02 3.84 -10.22
CA ALA A 205 15.25 3.22 -9.74
C ALA A 205 15.02 2.30 -8.52
N LEU A 206 13.94 2.52 -7.77
CA LEU A 206 13.55 1.75 -6.59
C LEU A 206 12.55 0.63 -6.92
N ARG A 207 11.76 0.83 -7.96
CA ARG A 207 10.68 -0.07 -8.36
C ARG A 207 11.22 -1.43 -8.81
N THR A 208 10.56 -2.48 -8.36
CA THR A 208 10.72 -3.84 -8.91
C THR A 208 10.47 -3.82 -10.42
N PRO A 209 11.34 -4.40 -11.26
CA PRO A 209 11.11 -4.44 -12.71
C PRO A 209 9.75 -5.04 -13.07
N ASP A 210 9.08 -4.54 -14.11
CA ASP A 210 7.71 -4.95 -14.47
C ASP A 210 7.52 -6.47 -14.60
N ALA A 211 8.51 -7.17 -15.17
CA ALA A 211 8.48 -8.62 -15.33
C ALA A 211 8.56 -9.41 -14.00
N GLN A 212 8.98 -8.76 -12.93
CA GLN A 212 9.09 -9.31 -11.56
C GLN A 212 8.08 -8.69 -10.60
N PHE A 213 7.27 -7.75 -11.08
CA PHE A 213 6.31 -7.05 -10.25
C PHE A 213 5.30 -8.04 -9.67
N PRO A 214 5.04 -8.01 -8.34
CA PRO A 214 4.13 -8.95 -7.72
C PRO A 214 2.72 -8.82 -8.31
N THR A 215 2.15 -9.96 -8.73
CA THR A 215 0.77 -10.05 -9.24
C THR A 215 -0.24 -10.36 -8.14
N THR A 216 0.24 -10.79 -6.96
CA THR A 216 -0.54 -11.02 -5.74
C THR A 216 0.17 -10.37 -4.55
N TYR A 217 -0.59 -9.92 -3.54
CA TYR A 217 -0.08 -9.24 -2.34
C TYR A 217 -0.44 -10.01 -1.06
N GLY A 218 -0.63 -11.33 -1.18
CA GLY A 218 -0.96 -12.23 -0.07
C GLY A 218 -2.46 -12.37 0.23
N GLU A 219 -3.33 -11.65 -0.51
CA GLU A 219 -4.79 -11.77 -0.37
C GLU A 219 -5.30 -13.20 -0.64
N GLU A 220 -4.60 -13.99 -1.46
CA GLU A 220 -4.94 -15.37 -1.80
C GLU A 220 -4.82 -16.35 -0.62
N TYR A 221 -4.13 -15.95 0.45
CA TYR A 221 -3.94 -16.77 1.66
C TYR A 221 -4.87 -16.36 2.81
N LEU A 222 -5.73 -15.37 2.60
CA LEU A 222 -6.61 -14.82 3.61
C LEU A 222 -8.07 -15.04 3.24
N ALA A 223 -8.90 -15.30 4.25
CA ALA A 223 -10.33 -15.29 4.07
C ALA A 223 -10.84 -13.86 3.83
N GLU A 224 -12.03 -13.76 3.23
CA GLU A 224 -12.78 -12.51 3.13
C GLU A 224 -13.17 -12.02 4.54
N CYS A 225 -12.86 -10.76 4.84
CA CYS A 225 -13.08 -10.17 6.17
C CYS A 225 -14.01 -8.95 6.14
N SER A 226 -14.42 -8.47 4.97
CA SER A 226 -15.29 -7.29 4.87
C SER A 226 -16.76 -7.61 5.19
N SER A 227 -17.47 -6.61 5.74
CA SER A 227 -18.89 -6.78 6.06
C SER A 227 -19.74 -7.06 4.81
N PRO A 228 -20.74 -7.96 4.85
CA PRO A 228 -21.62 -8.21 3.71
C PRO A 228 -22.36 -6.96 3.22
N ALA A 229 -22.75 -6.06 4.14
CA ALA A 229 -23.42 -4.80 3.79
C ALA A 229 -22.49 -3.86 3.02
N LEU A 230 -21.23 -3.73 3.46
CA LEU A 230 -20.22 -2.95 2.75
C LEU A 230 -19.99 -3.50 1.35
N ARG A 231 -19.86 -4.83 1.20
CA ARG A 231 -19.65 -5.44 -0.13
C ARG A 231 -20.75 -5.08 -1.12
N GLN A 232 -22.01 -5.03 -0.69
CA GLN A 232 -23.11 -4.58 -1.56
C GLN A 232 -22.98 -3.11 -1.98
N VAL A 233 -22.44 -2.23 -1.11
CA VAL A 233 -22.14 -0.84 -1.47
C VAL A 233 -20.97 -0.79 -2.45
N LEU A 234 -19.89 -1.53 -2.19
CA LEU A 234 -18.69 -1.57 -3.05
C LEU A 234 -18.99 -2.14 -4.43
N ASP A 235 -19.86 -3.17 -4.53
CA ASP A 235 -20.31 -3.71 -5.81
C ASP A 235 -21.10 -2.68 -6.63
N ARG A 236 -21.98 -1.91 -5.97
CA ARG A 236 -22.70 -0.79 -6.62
C ARG A 236 -21.76 0.32 -7.04
N LEU A 237 -20.79 0.68 -6.19
CA LEU A 237 -19.77 1.68 -6.51
C LEU A 237 -18.93 1.26 -7.73
N ARG A 238 -18.44 0.03 -7.76
CA ARG A 238 -17.70 -0.48 -8.91
C ARG A 238 -18.53 -0.44 -10.19
N ALA A 239 -19.78 -0.87 -10.13
CA ALA A 239 -20.69 -0.82 -11.28
C ALA A 239 -20.93 0.61 -11.76
N ALA A 240 -21.15 1.54 -10.82
CA ALA A 240 -21.32 2.97 -11.07
C ALA A 240 -20.08 3.60 -11.75
N LEU A 241 -18.89 3.34 -11.23
CA LEU A 241 -17.62 3.80 -11.80
C LEU A 241 -17.37 3.23 -13.19
N ALA A 242 -17.74 1.98 -13.45
CA ALA A 242 -17.62 1.36 -14.77
C ALA A 242 -18.66 1.90 -15.77
N ALA A 243 -19.83 2.32 -15.31
CA ALA A 243 -20.91 2.86 -16.14
C ALA A 243 -20.84 4.38 -16.33
N GLY A 244 -20.04 5.09 -15.53
CA GLY A 244 -20.03 6.55 -15.50
C GLY A 244 -21.29 7.16 -14.87
N ASP A 245 -21.98 6.43 -14.00
CA ASP A 245 -23.23 6.88 -13.36
C ASP A 245 -23.23 6.53 -11.88
N THR A 246 -23.13 7.56 -11.04
CA THR A 246 -23.09 7.47 -9.57
C THR A 246 -24.40 7.92 -8.91
N THR A 247 -25.47 8.09 -9.71
CA THR A 247 -26.75 8.62 -9.24
C THR A 247 -27.29 7.80 -8.04
N GLY A 248 -27.56 8.50 -6.94
CA GLY A 248 -28.14 7.91 -5.72
C GLY A 248 -27.15 7.12 -4.84
N LEU A 249 -25.86 7.08 -5.18
CA LEU A 249 -24.85 6.38 -4.39
C LEU A 249 -24.24 7.26 -3.28
N PHE A 250 -23.99 8.53 -3.60
CA PHE A 250 -23.36 9.50 -2.72
C PHE A 250 -24.38 10.27 -1.86
N ALA A 251 -23.96 10.67 -0.66
CA ALA A 251 -24.67 11.67 0.13
C ALA A 251 -24.62 13.03 -0.57
N GLU A 252 -25.58 13.91 -0.27
CA GLU A 252 -25.75 15.20 -0.96
C GLU A 252 -24.48 16.07 -0.93
N ASP A 253 -23.79 16.08 0.21
CA ASP A 253 -22.58 16.82 0.54
C ASP A 253 -21.31 15.95 0.52
N ALA A 254 -21.35 14.80 -0.16
CA ALA A 254 -20.23 13.87 -0.16
C ALA A 254 -18.95 14.47 -0.76
N ILE A 255 -17.80 13.99 -0.28
CA ILE A 255 -16.48 14.37 -0.79
C ILE A 255 -15.91 13.28 -1.69
N PHE A 256 -15.34 13.66 -2.82
CA PHE A 256 -14.56 12.78 -3.69
C PHE A 256 -13.14 13.31 -3.80
N GLU A 257 -12.17 12.50 -3.41
CA GLU A 257 -10.75 12.83 -3.40
C GLU A 257 -9.97 11.82 -4.26
N ASP A 258 -9.12 12.32 -5.16
CA ASP A 258 -8.12 11.52 -5.85
C ASP A 258 -6.74 12.05 -5.46
N LEU A 259 -6.02 11.27 -4.63
CA LEU A 259 -4.72 11.65 -4.08
C LEU A 259 -3.63 11.73 -5.14
N ALA A 260 -3.75 10.95 -6.22
CA ALA A 260 -2.80 10.98 -7.32
C ALA A 260 -3.09 12.14 -8.28
N LEU A 261 -4.33 12.63 -8.38
CA LEU A 261 -4.62 13.84 -9.15
C LEU A 261 -4.50 15.12 -8.30
N HIS A 262 -4.43 15.01 -6.98
CA HIS A 262 -4.48 16.15 -6.05
C HIS A 262 -5.76 16.97 -6.23
N THR A 263 -6.89 16.28 -6.37
CA THR A 263 -8.19 16.90 -6.62
C THR A 263 -9.23 16.47 -5.60
N GLU A 264 -10.08 17.42 -5.19
CA GLU A 264 -11.22 17.20 -4.31
C GLU A 264 -12.47 17.83 -4.93
N PHE A 265 -13.58 17.10 -4.91
CA PHE A 265 -14.90 17.57 -5.31
C PHE A 265 -15.88 17.41 -4.16
N ALA A 266 -16.77 18.39 -3.99
CA ALA A 266 -17.82 18.34 -2.99
C ALA A 266 -19.20 18.31 -3.66
N GLY A 267 -20.05 17.40 -3.19
CA GLY A 267 -21.44 17.26 -3.57
C GLY A 267 -21.72 16.18 -4.61
N ALA A 268 -22.80 15.43 -4.42
CA ALA A 268 -23.15 14.29 -5.27
C ALA A 268 -23.29 14.64 -6.76
N LEU A 269 -23.82 15.83 -7.08
CA LEU A 269 -23.99 16.28 -8.47
C LEU A 269 -22.65 16.52 -9.17
N ALA A 270 -21.71 17.19 -8.50
CA ALA A 270 -20.37 17.46 -9.03
C ALA A 270 -19.59 16.15 -9.23
N ILE A 271 -19.69 15.24 -8.25
CA ILE A 271 -19.09 13.90 -8.34
C ILE A 271 -19.63 13.14 -9.54
N ASN A 272 -20.96 13.11 -9.72
CA ASN A 272 -21.56 12.42 -10.86
C ASN A 272 -21.16 13.02 -12.20
N ALA A 273 -21.13 14.36 -12.29
CA ALA A 273 -20.69 15.05 -13.48
C ALA A 273 -19.23 14.72 -13.82
N TYR A 274 -18.33 14.71 -12.84
CA TYR A 274 -16.94 14.32 -13.04
C TYR A 274 -16.81 12.86 -13.51
N VAL A 275 -17.41 11.92 -12.78
CA VAL A 275 -17.32 10.49 -13.09
C VAL A 275 -17.89 10.20 -14.49
N SER A 276 -19.04 10.79 -14.86
CA SER A 276 -19.64 10.60 -16.19
C SER A 276 -18.74 11.07 -17.35
N ARG A 277 -17.91 12.11 -17.13
CA ARG A 277 -16.93 12.57 -18.13
C ARG A 277 -15.68 11.70 -18.18
N ALA A 278 -15.20 11.27 -17.01
CA ALA A 278 -13.89 10.65 -16.84
C ALA A 278 -13.90 9.11 -16.89
N TYR A 279 -15.04 8.43 -16.75
CA TYR A 279 -15.11 6.99 -16.42
C TYR A 279 -14.30 6.04 -17.33
N THR A 280 -14.16 6.38 -18.61
CA THR A 280 -13.37 5.58 -19.58
C THR A 280 -11.85 5.78 -19.43
N ARG A 281 -11.42 6.84 -18.76
CA ARG A 281 -10.02 7.19 -18.50
C ARG A 281 -9.61 6.95 -17.05
N LEU A 282 -10.56 6.90 -16.12
CA LEU A 282 -10.25 6.65 -14.71
C LEU A 282 -9.51 5.31 -14.54
N PRO A 283 -8.35 5.28 -13.86
CA PRO A 283 -7.61 4.05 -13.58
C PRO A 283 -8.44 2.98 -12.86
N TYR A 284 -9.41 3.44 -12.06
CA TYR A 284 -10.36 2.66 -11.26
C TYR A 284 -11.78 2.64 -11.85
N GLY A 285 -11.94 3.00 -13.12
CA GLY A 285 -13.19 2.94 -13.88
C GLY A 285 -13.36 1.65 -14.68
N VAL A 286 -13.58 1.79 -15.99
CA VAL A 286 -13.88 0.67 -16.91
C VAL A 286 -12.79 -0.41 -16.88
N GLY A 287 -13.22 -1.67 -16.80
CA GLY A 287 -12.33 -2.83 -16.91
C GLY A 287 -11.54 -3.18 -15.66
N THR A 288 -11.78 -2.48 -14.55
CA THR A 288 -11.11 -2.77 -13.28
C THR A 288 -11.60 -4.05 -12.64
N THR A 289 -10.67 -4.75 -11.99
CA THR A 289 -10.95 -5.95 -11.21
C THR A 289 -10.67 -5.67 -9.74
N VAL A 290 -11.60 -6.07 -8.87
CA VAL A 290 -11.41 -6.00 -7.42
C VAL A 290 -10.50 -7.16 -6.99
N ARG A 291 -9.47 -6.86 -6.21
CA ARG A 291 -8.57 -7.86 -5.60
C ARG A 291 -9.06 -8.29 -4.24
N ARG A 292 -9.37 -7.31 -3.39
CA ARG A 292 -9.72 -7.52 -1.99
C ARG A 292 -10.59 -6.39 -1.49
N THR A 293 -11.61 -6.73 -0.71
CA THR A 293 -12.47 -5.79 0.02
C THR A 293 -12.08 -5.76 1.50
N LEU A 294 -12.09 -4.57 2.10
CA LEU A 294 -11.70 -4.36 3.50
C LEU A 294 -12.72 -3.46 4.20
N GLY A 295 -12.83 -3.59 5.53
CA GLY A 295 -13.59 -2.71 6.40
C GLY A 295 -14.90 -3.28 6.94
N SER A 296 -15.69 -2.39 7.55
CA SER A 296 -16.85 -2.72 8.38
C SER A 296 -18.15 -2.20 7.77
N GLY A 297 -19.28 -2.31 8.50
CA GLY A 297 -20.56 -1.74 8.05
C GLY A 297 -20.59 -0.21 8.00
N ARG A 298 -19.56 0.48 8.52
CA ARG A 298 -19.48 1.95 8.57
C ARG A 298 -18.62 2.54 7.46
N GLY A 299 -17.87 1.72 6.73
CA GLY A 299 -16.91 2.16 5.74
C GLY A 299 -15.82 1.14 5.54
N GLY A 300 -14.99 1.37 4.54
CA GLY A 300 -13.92 0.47 4.14
C GLY A 300 -13.55 0.75 2.70
N GLY A 301 -13.35 -0.28 1.89
CA GLY A 301 -13.04 -0.07 0.48
C GLY A 301 -12.51 -1.30 -0.21
N TYR A 302 -11.82 -1.10 -1.33
CA TYR A 302 -11.21 -2.20 -2.06
C TYR A 302 -9.92 -1.84 -2.78
N GLU A 303 -9.05 -2.83 -2.85
CA GLU A 303 -7.88 -2.87 -3.71
C GLU A 303 -8.31 -3.29 -5.12
N TRP A 304 -7.75 -2.67 -6.15
CA TRP A 304 -8.11 -2.94 -7.54
C TRP A 304 -6.90 -3.10 -8.46
N ILE A 305 -7.13 -3.73 -9.61
CA ILE A 305 -6.21 -3.82 -10.76
C ILE A 305 -6.93 -3.21 -11.96
N GLY A 306 -6.33 -2.23 -12.61
CA GLY A 306 -6.87 -1.54 -13.78
C GLY A 306 -6.51 -2.25 -15.08
N ASN A 307 -7.26 -1.97 -16.16
CA ASN A 307 -6.98 -2.54 -17.49
C ASN A 307 -6.27 -1.57 -18.45
N GLY A 308 -6.24 -0.27 -18.16
CA GLY A 308 -5.92 0.77 -19.14
C GLY A 308 -4.42 1.01 -19.38
N PHE A 309 -3.59 0.76 -18.37
CA PHE A 309 -2.12 0.81 -18.48
C PHE A 309 -1.54 -0.34 -17.66
N SER A 310 -0.54 -1.02 -18.22
CA SER A 310 -0.02 -2.29 -17.72
C SER A 310 0.37 -2.18 -16.25
N SER A 311 -0.20 -3.06 -15.43
CA SER A 311 0.08 -3.19 -13.99
C SER A 311 -0.41 -2.02 -13.13
N SER A 312 -1.39 -1.22 -13.59
CA SER A 312 -2.06 -0.26 -12.72
C SER A 312 -2.82 -0.96 -11.60
N HIS A 313 -2.60 -0.48 -10.39
CA HIS A 313 -3.27 -0.92 -9.20
C HIS A 313 -3.43 0.27 -8.27
N GLY A 314 -4.37 0.15 -7.37
CA GLY A 314 -4.63 1.18 -6.37
C GLY A 314 -5.61 0.68 -5.34
N ILE A 315 -6.06 1.62 -4.54
CA ILE A 315 -7.04 1.40 -3.50
C ILE A 315 -8.07 2.52 -3.53
N ILE A 316 -9.31 2.15 -3.25
CA ILE A 316 -10.40 3.06 -2.98
C ILE A 316 -10.80 2.89 -1.52
N ALA A 317 -10.98 3.99 -0.82
CA ALA A 317 -11.56 4.09 0.51
C ALA A 317 -12.91 4.81 0.46
N ILE A 318 -13.88 4.36 1.25
CA ILE A 318 -15.18 4.99 1.41
C ILE A 318 -15.62 5.05 2.87
N GLU A 319 -16.29 6.14 3.19
CA GLU A 319 -17.02 6.35 4.45
C GLU A 319 -18.52 6.32 4.17
N LEU A 320 -19.31 5.73 5.08
CA LEU A 320 -20.75 5.59 4.92
C LEU A 320 -21.52 6.37 5.99
N ASP A 321 -22.66 6.94 5.59
CA ASP A 321 -23.66 7.42 6.54
C ASP A 321 -24.54 6.28 7.09
N ALA A 322 -25.46 6.61 7.99
CA ALA A 322 -26.40 5.65 8.57
C ALA A 322 -27.38 5.03 7.55
N ALA A 323 -27.54 5.63 6.37
CA ALA A 323 -28.36 5.10 5.28
C ALA A 323 -27.54 4.27 4.28
N GLY A 324 -26.22 4.11 4.49
CA GLY A 324 -25.32 3.39 3.59
C GLY A 324 -24.99 4.15 2.30
N ARG A 325 -25.15 5.48 2.30
CA ARG A 325 -24.66 6.36 1.23
C ARG A 325 -23.21 6.74 1.48
N ILE A 326 -22.46 6.95 0.41
CA ILE A 326 -21.04 7.33 0.50
C ILE A 326 -20.94 8.81 0.88
N THR A 327 -20.31 9.11 2.02
CA THR A 327 -20.04 10.49 2.47
C THR A 327 -18.65 10.97 2.07
N ARG A 328 -17.69 10.04 1.92
CA ARG A 328 -16.38 10.32 1.35
C ARG A 328 -15.94 9.15 0.48
N PHE A 329 -15.33 9.46 -0.65
CA PHE A 329 -14.58 8.56 -1.51
C PHE A 329 -13.16 9.10 -1.62
N THR A 330 -12.16 8.26 -1.40
CA THR A 330 -10.74 8.61 -1.59
C THR A 330 -10.06 7.52 -2.42
N ALA A 331 -9.41 7.90 -3.51
CA ALA A 331 -8.61 7.00 -4.34
C ALA A 331 -7.12 7.29 -4.21
N ALA A 332 -6.30 6.23 -4.15
CA ALA A 332 -4.85 6.31 -4.25
C ALA A 332 -4.31 5.30 -5.26
N TRP A 333 -3.40 5.75 -6.11
CA TRP A 333 -2.74 4.96 -7.14
C TRP A 333 -1.44 5.64 -7.58
N ASP A 334 -0.58 4.90 -8.26
CA ASP A 334 0.73 5.40 -8.68
C ASP A 334 0.67 6.10 -10.04
N ALA A 335 0.48 7.43 -10.04
CA ALA A 335 0.44 8.22 -11.25
C ALA A 335 1.81 8.40 -11.92
N SER A 336 2.91 7.96 -11.30
CA SER A 336 4.24 7.96 -11.95
C SER A 336 4.35 6.95 -13.09
N ARG A 337 3.34 6.07 -13.24
CA ARG A 337 3.21 5.13 -14.36
C ARG A 337 2.56 5.74 -15.60
N LEU A 338 2.04 6.96 -15.49
CA LEU A 338 1.44 7.67 -16.61
C LEU A 338 2.41 8.70 -17.19
N ASP A 339 2.25 8.95 -18.49
CA ASP A 339 2.87 10.12 -19.10
C ASP A 339 2.14 11.41 -18.71
N ALA A 340 2.80 12.54 -18.94
CA ALA A 340 2.26 13.85 -18.58
C ALA A 340 0.96 14.18 -19.34
N THR A 341 0.78 13.67 -20.56
CA THR A 341 -0.41 13.92 -21.38
C THR A 341 -1.62 13.21 -20.78
N ALA A 342 -1.47 11.95 -20.35
CA ALA A 342 -2.52 11.19 -19.69
C ALA A 342 -2.95 11.84 -18.37
N VAL A 343 -1.99 12.26 -17.54
CA VAL A 343 -2.28 13.00 -16.29
C VAL A 343 -2.99 14.32 -16.58
N THR A 344 -2.50 15.11 -17.54
CA THR A 344 -3.12 16.40 -17.89
C THR A 344 -4.55 16.21 -18.41
N THR A 345 -4.79 15.15 -19.17
CA THR A 345 -6.14 14.83 -19.68
C THR A 345 -7.09 14.48 -18.52
N LEU A 346 -6.64 13.66 -17.57
CA LEU A 346 -7.43 13.34 -16.36
C LEU A 346 -7.73 14.58 -15.52
N LEU A 347 -6.75 15.48 -15.38
CA LEU A 347 -6.94 16.76 -14.70
C LEU A 347 -7.91 17.68 -15.45
N ALA A 348 -7.90 17.69 -16.79
CA ALA A 348 -8.84 18.49 -17.56
C ALA A 348 -10.29 18.04 -17.36
N ASP A 349 -10.53 16.74 -17.14
CA ASP A 349 -11.89 16.20 -16.87
C ASP A 349 -12.51 16.72 -15.57
N THR A 350 -11.68 17.25 -14.67
CA THR A 350 -12.11 17.85 -13.39
C THR A 350 -12.78 19.21 -13.56
N LEU A 351 -12.59 19.87 -14.71
CA LEU A 351 -13.18 21.17 -15.00
C LEU A 351 -14.66 21.03 -15.39
N GLU A 352 -15.51 21.89 -14.82
CA GLU A 352 -16.90 22.04 -15.24
C GLU A 352 -16.96 22.93 -16.50
N HIS A 353 -17.82 22.55 -17.44
CA HIS A 353 -18.02 23.25 -18.72
C HIS A 353 -19.47 23.66 -18.90
#